data_AF-A0A6N7Q295-F1
#
_entry.id   AF-A0A6N7Q295-F1
#
_cell.length_a   1.000
_cell.length_b   1.000
_cell.length_c   1.000
_cell.angle_alpha   90.00
_cell.angle_beta   90.00
_cell.angle_gamma   90.00
#
_symmetry.space_group_name_H-M   'P 1'
#
loop_
_entity.id
_entity.type
_entity.pdbx_description
1 polymer ?
#
loop_
_entity_poly.entity_id
_entity_poly.type
_entity_poly.pdbx_seq_one_letter_code
_entity_poly.pdbx_strand_id
1 'polypeptide(L)'
;MSATVPPSAEAARGRGARLRVAALLVISALGLGVALVSYFRYAAVWLRQPPRLDACAHVARRSLLQEEPVTGTIPHMTLEGSIVYLRPSEDRAVGCLGRMSSSLASAFAAAFAELEPAARARALATAMKDHVPQDPSADREAISAWVIASAAMRALPETPETTAARDEINQRNACRFRLRSTCPTRPPIPIVVWAAGVPSSLGLLFGAGLGVRALVRLVQRRRRRKAA
;
A
#
# COMPACT_ATOMS: atom_id res chain seq x y z
N MET A 1 61.07 33.26 32.52
CA MET A 1 59.67 33.35 32.99
C MET A 1 58.85 32.39 32.15
N SER A 2 58.62 31.18 32.64
CA SER A 2 57.84 30.16 31.92
C SER A 2 56.39 30.22 32.39
N ALA A 3 55.49 30.58 31.49
CA ALA A 3 54.06 30.62 31.77
C ALA A 3 53.52 29.18 31.86
N THR A 4 53.22 28.73 33.08
CA THR A 4 52.47 27.51 33.37
C THR A 4 51.03 27.72 32.91
N VAL A 5 50.69 27.20 31.73
CA VAL A 5 49.30 27.13 31.27
C VAL A 5 48.55 26.09 32.14
N PRO A 6 47.45 26.46 32.81
CA PRO A 6 46.76 25.55 33.71
C PRO A 6 46.10 24.39 32.93
N PRO A 7 46.34 23.12 33.31
CA PRO A 7 45.82 21.93 32.61
C PRO A 7 44.30 21.73 32.69
N SER A 8 43.57 22.61 33.39
CA SER A 8 42.15 22.49 33.68
C SER A 8 41.22 23.02 32.57
N ALA A 9 41.70 23.90 31.67
CA ALA A 9 40.86 24.52 30.65
C ALA A 9 40.55 23.59 29.44
N GLU A 10 41.45 22.67 29.12
CA GLU A 10 41.31 21.77 27.96
C GLU A 10 40.28 20.64 28.19
N ALA A 11 40.25 20.08 29.40
CA ALA A 11 39.30 19.04 29.77
C ALA A 11 37.85 19.55 29.80
N ALA A 12 37.64 20.83 30.16
CA ALA A 12 36.32 21.47 30.20
C ALA A 12 35.74 21.70 28.79
N ARG A 13 36.57 22.12 27.81
CA ARG A 13 36.15 22.26 26.39
C ARG A 13 35.69 20.95 25.77
N GLY A 14 36.37 19.84 26.08
CA GLY A 14 36.02 18.51 25.57
C GLY A 14 34.68 17.98 26.09
N ARG A 15 34.29 18.32 27.33
CA ARG A 15 33.03 17.89 27.95
C ARG A 15 31.82 18.61 27.33
N GLY A 16 31.94 19.91 27.07
CA GLY A 16 30.89 20.69 26.40
C GLY A 16 30.63 20.25 24.95
N ALA A 17 31.68 19.94 24.19
CA ALA A 17 31.54 19.43 22.83
C ALA A 17 30.80 18.08 22.77
N ARG A 18 31.11 17.16 23.70
CA ARG A 18 30.43 15.86 23.80
C ARG A 18 28.95 16.01 24.14
N LEU A 19 28.60 16.91 25.07
CA LEU A 19 27.21 17.21 25.42
C LEU A 19 26.44 17.78 24.22
N ARG A 20 27.04 18.69 23.44
CA ARG A 20 26.41 19.23 22.23
C ARG A 20 26.18 18.17 21.16
N VAL A 21 27.16 17.31 20.90
CA VAL A 21 27.01 16.19 19.95
C VAL A 21 25.93 15.22 20.42
N ALA A 22 25.91 14.88 21.71
CA ALA A 22 24.87 14.02 22.28
C ALA A 22 23.47 14.65 22.15
N ALA A 23 23.32 15.95 22.46
CA ALA A 23 22.07 16.67 22.29
C ALA A 23 21.59 16.69 20.83
N LEU A 24 22.48 16.95 19.87
CA LEU A 24 22.16 16.91 18.44
C LEU A 24 21.72 15.52 17.98
N LEU A 25 22.37 14.46 18.46
CA LEU A 25 21.98 13.08 18.18
C LEU A 25 20.60 12.76 18.74
N VAL A 26 20.30 13.19 19.97
CA VAL A 26 18.99 12.99 20.60
C VAL A 26 17.90 13.73 19.81
N ILE A 27 18.13 15.00 19.46
CA ILE A 27 17.17 15.79 18.66
C ILE A 27 16.95 15.13 17.29
N SER A 28 18.02 14.65 16.65
CA SER A 28 17.91 13.94 15.37
C SER A 28 17.15 12.61 15.52
N ALA A 29 17.38 11.85 16.58
CA ALA A 29 16.62 10.63 16.86
C ALA A 29 15.13 10.90 17.06
N LEU A 30 14.79 11.95 17.82
CA LEU A 30 13.39 12.37 18.02
C LEU A 30 12.74 12.85 16.73
N GLY A 31 13.44 13.68 15.94
CA GLY A 31 12.96 14.16 14.65
C GLY A 31 12.69 13.03 13.66
N LEU A 32 13.59 12.04 13.59
CA LEU A 32 13.38 10.83 12.79
C LEU A 32 12.19 10.01 13.32
N GLY A 33 12.05 9.88 14.64
CA GLY A 33 10.93 9.18 15.27
C GLY A 33 9.57 9.78 14.87
N VAL A 34 9.43 11.11 14.95
CA VAL A 34 8.21 11.82 14.51
C VAL A 34 7.96 11.59 13.02
N ALA A 35 8.99 11.75 12.18
CA ALA A 35 8.87 11.54 10.74
C ALA A 35 8.42 10.11 10.39
N LEU A 36 8.97 9.09 11.06
CA LEU A 36 8.59 7.70 10.87
C LEU A 36 7.14 7.46 11.29
N VAL A 37 6.71 7.94 12.47
CA VAL A 37 5.33 7.80 12.92
C VAL A 37 4.35 8.46 11.94
N SER A 38 4.65 9.68 11.49
CA SER A 38 3.85 10.38 10.48
C SER A 38 3.80 9.61 9.16
N TYR A 39 4.94 9.06 8.70
CA TYR A 39 4.99 8.25 7.49
C TYR A 39 4.18 6.96 7.63
N PHE A 40 4.29 6.24 8.75
CA PHE A 40 3.54 5.00 8.95
C PHE A 40 2.03 5.23 9.04
N ARG A 41 1.58 6.32 9.70
CA ARG A 41 0.16 6.71 9.69
C ARG A 41 -0.33 7.01 8.28
N TYR A 42 0.46 7.74 7.49
CA TYR A 42 0.15 7.99 6.10
C TYR A 42 0.11 6.69 5.26
N ALA A 43 1.13 5.85 5.40
CA ALA A 43 1.28 4.62 4.62
C ALA A 43 0.20 3.59 4.95
N ALA A 44 -0.23 3.50 6.21
CA ALA A 44 -1.31 2.61 6.65
C ALA A 44 -2.65 2.93 5.97
N VAL A 45 -2.89 4.19 5.61
CA VAL A 45 -4.13 4.62 4.94
C VAL A 45 -3.96 4.60 3.41
N TRP A 46 -2.88 5.21 2.91
CA TRP A 46 -2.75 5.57 1.50
C TRP A 46 -1.82 4.68 0.69
N LEU A 47 -0.93 3.93 1.33
CA LEU A 47 0.08 3.09 0.68
C LEU A 47 -0.04 1.62 1.08
N ARG A 48 -1.27 1.14 1.29
CA ARG A 48 -1.54 -0.25 1.63
C ARG A 48 -1.01 -1.19 0.53
N GLN A 49 -0.32 -2.24 0.92
CA GLN A 49 0.08 -3.28 -0.01
C GLN A 49 -1.13 -4.16 -0.34
N PRO A 50 -1.33 -4.54 -1.62
CA PRO A 50 -2.40 -5.46 -1.96
C PRO A 50 -2.14 -6.80 -1.24
N PRO A 51 -3.15 -7.39 -0.59
CA PRO A 51 -2.98 -8.68 0.04
C PRO A 51 -2.76 -9.78 -1.02
N ARG A 52 -2.29 -10.95 -0.58
CA ARG A 52 -2.22 -12.11 -1.45
C ARG A 52 -3.63 -12.47 -1.90
N LEU A 53 -3.78 -12.66 -3.21
CA LEU A 53 -5.02 -13.06 -3.85
C LEU A 53 -5.36 -14.51 -3.49
N ASP A 54 -6.65 -14.77 -3.25
CA ASP A 54 -7.13 -16.13 -3.04
C ASP A 54 -7.06 -16.94 -4.34
N ALA A 55 -6.74 -18.22 -4.21
CA ALA A 55 -6.64 -19.14 -5.36
C ALA A 55 -7.95 -19.17 -6.17
N CYS A 56 -9.08 -19.07 -5.47
CA CYS A 56 -10.40 -18.98 -6.06
C CYS A 56 -10.53 -17.78 -7.03
N ALA A 57 -10.09 -16.58 -6.62
CA ALA A 57 -10.16 -15.38 -7.45
C ALA A 57 -9.24 -15.50 -8.67
N HIS A 58 -8.07 -16.14 -8.51
CA HIS A 58 -7.17 -16.43 -9.63
C HIS A 58 -7.79 -17.38 -10.66
N VAL A 59 -8.46 -18.44 -10.21
CA VAL A 59 -9.14 -19.39 -11.10
C VAL A 59 -10.31 -18.73 -11.81
N ALA A 60 -11.17 -18.00 -11.08
CA ALA A 60 -12.29 -17.26 -11.63
C ALA A 60 -11.83 -16.22 -12.69
N ARG A 61 -10.76 -15.49 -12.40
CA ARG A 61 -10.14 -14.56 -13.36
C ARG A 61 -9.76 -15.25 -14.66
N ARG A 62 -9.12 -16.42 -14.58
CA ARG A 62 -8.68 -17.16 -15.77
C ARG A 62 -9.87 -17.68 -16.57
N SER A 63 -10.91 -18.18 -15.91
CA SER A 63 -12.11 -18.65 -16.60
C SER A 63 -12.89 -17.52 -17.28
N LEU A 64 -12.93 -16.32 -16.67
CA LEU A 64 -13.59 -15.16 -17.30
C LEU A 64 -12.89 -14.68 -18.57
N LEU A 65 -11.59 -14.93 -18.71
CA LEU A 65 -10.84 -14.59 -19.93
C LEU A 65 -11.03 -15.59 -21.07
N GLN A 66 -11.59 -16.76 -20.78
CA GLN A 66 -11.93 -17.79 -21.75
C GLN A 66 -13.41 -17.64 -22.04
N GLU A 67 -13.75 -16.77 -22.99
CA GLU A 67 -15.15 -16.54 -23.39
C GLU A 67 -15.78 -17.85 -23.89
N GLU A 68 -16.87 -18.27 -23.24
CA GLU A 68 -17.74 -19.33 -23.73
C GLU A 68 -18.92 -18.69 -24.47
N PRO A 69 -19.21 -19.07 -25.74
CA PRO A 69 -20.34 -18.56 -26.51
C PRO A 69 -21.68 -19.17 -26.08
N VAL A 70 -21.81 -19.55 -24.81
CA VAL A 70 -22.95 -20.28 -24.26
C VAL A 70 -23.80 -19.31 -23.44
N THR A 71 -25.13 -19.38 -23.61
CA THR A 71 -26.09 -18.66 -22.77
C THR A 71 -25.98 -19.13 -21.31
N GLY A 72 -26.18 -18.24 -20.34
CA GLY A 72 -26.16 -18.60 -18.93
C GLY A 72 -27.23 -19.64 -18.59
N THR A 73 -26.87 -20.63 -17.78
CA THR A 73 -27.76 -21.75 -17.37
C THR A 73 -27.81 -21.95 -15.87
N ILE A 74 -26.95 -21.29 -15.10
CA ILE A 74 -26.82 -21.51 -13.66
C ILE A 74 -27.56 -20.39 -12.91
N PRO A 75 -28.61 -20.69 -12.12
CA PRO A 75 -29.43 -19.68 -11.48
C PRO A 75 -28.71 -19.04 -10.27
N HIS A 76 -28.81 -17.72 -10.15
CA HIS A 76 -28.32 -16.91 -9.04
C HIS A 76 -29.35 -15.87 -8.62
N MET A 77 -29.43 -15.59 -7.32
CA MET A 77 -30.33 -14.56 -6.78
C MET A 77 -29.63 -13.19 -6.76
N THR A 78 -30.26 -12.20 -7.37
CA THR A 78 -29.81 -10.80 -7.33
C THR A 78 -30.19 -10.14 -6.00
N LEU A 79 -29.70 -8.91 -5.77
CA LEU A 79 -30.08 -8.12 -4.61
C LEU A 79 -31.58 -7.76 -4.58
N GLU A 80 -32.23 -7.74 -5.74
CA GLU A 80 -33.66 -7.45 -5.89
C GLU A 80 -34.54 -8.70 -5.70
N GLY A 81 -33.92 -9.87 -5.47
CA GLY A 81 -34.62 -11.15 -5.32
C GLY A 81 -35.01 -11.79 -6.65
N SER A 82 -34.62 -11.23 -7.78
CA SER A 82 -34.80 -11.85 -9.11
C SER A 82 -33.78 -12.96 -9.34
N ILE A 83 -34.18 -13.99 -10.09
CA ILE A 83 -33.27 -15.08 -10.50
C ILE A 83 -32.69 -14.73 -11.86
N VAL A 84 -31.36 -14.67 -11.94
CA VAL A 84 -30.61 -14.49 -13.19
C VAL A 84 -29.81 -15.75 -13.50
N TYR A 85 -29.53 -15.99 -14.77
CA TYR A 85 -28.79 -17.17 -15.21
C TYR A 85 -27.40 -16.76 -15.69
N LEU A 86 -26.38 -17.32 -15.05
CA LEU A 86 -24.98 -17.02 -15.32
C LEU A 86 -24.32 -18.12 -16.13
N ARG A 87 -23.27 -17.74 -16.86
CA ARG A 87 -22.37 -18.69 -17.54
C ARG A 87 -21.49 -19.40 -16.52
N PRO A 88 -20.93 -20.59 -16.84
CA PRO A 88 -20.05 -21.32 -15.92
C PRO A 88 -18.85 -20.52 -15.40
N SER A 89 -18.28 -19.62 -16.22
CA SER A 89 -17.16 -18.75 -15.81
C SER A 89 -17.59 -17.63 -14.87
N GLU A 90 -18.79 -17.08 -15.07
CA GLU A 90 -19.42 -16.06 -14.22
C GLU A 90 -19.90 -16.66 -12.90
N ASP A 91 -20.49 -17.84 -12.93
CA ASP A 91 -20.88 -18.62 -11.73
C ASP A 91 -19.66 -18.85 -10.82
N ARG A 92 -18.52 -19.29 -11.36
CA ARG A 92 -17.30 -19.45 -10.57
C ARG A 92 -16.84 -18.13 -9.95
N ALA A 93 -16.96 -17.02 -10.67
CA ALA A 93 -16.62 -15.70 -10.16
C ALA A 93 -17.56 -15.26 -9.03
N VAL A 94 -18.88 -15.37 -9.22
CA VAL A 94 -19.90 -15.04 -8.22
C VAL A 94 -19.79 -15.95 -7.01
N GLY A 95 -19.66 -17.26 -7.19
CA GLY A 95 -19.44 -18.21 -6.12
C GLY A 95 -18.15 -17.94 -5.34
N CYS A 96 -17.12 -17.42 -6.01
CA CYS A 96 -15.89 -16.99 -5.35
C CYS A 96 -16.14 -15.78 -4.43
N LEU A 97 -16.81 -14.75 -4.95
CA LEU A 97 -17.16 -13.56 -4.20
C LEU A 97 -18.12 -13.89 -3.06
N GLY A 98 -19.04 -14.84 -3.25
CA GLY A 98 -20.02 -15.27 -2.25
C GLY A 98 -19.40 -15.90 -1.01
N ARG A 99 -18.19 -16.46 -1.11
CA ARG A 99 -17.42 -16.92 0.06
C ARG A 99 -16.90 -15.77 0.92
N MET A 100 -16.81 -14.57 0.36
CA MET A 100 -16.30 -13.37 1.03
C MET A 100 -17.45 -12.48 1.48
N SER A 101 -18.41 -12.23 0.59
CA SER A 101 -19.55 -11.34 0.78
C SER A 101 -20.71 -11.72 -0.11
N SER A 102 -21.84 -12.06 0.50
CA SER A 102 -23.06 -12.44 -0.22
C SER A 102 -23.66 -11.27 -0.99
N SER A 103 -23.65 -10.06 -0.41
CA SER A 103 -24.17 -8.87 -1.07
C SER A 103 -23.34 -8.50 -2.31
N LEU A 104 -22.01 -8.59 -2.22
CA LEU A 104 -21.12 -8.37 -3.35
C LEU A 104 -21.34 -9.41 -4.46
N ALA A 105 -21.52 -10.67 -4.09
CA ALA A 105 -21.80 -11.75 -5.05
C ALA A 105 -23.12 -11.52 -5.79
N SER A 106 -24.19 -11.17 -5.08
CA SER A 106 -25.49 -10.84 -5.69
C SER A 106 -25.44 -9.59 -6.58
N ALA A 107 -24.64 -8.58 -6.21
CA ALA A 107 -24.42 -7.40 -7.05
C ALA A 107 -23.67 -7.76 -8.35
N PHE A 108 -22.64 -8.62 -8.27
CA PHE A 108 -21.92 -9.11 -9.43
C PHE A 108 -22.77 -10.03 -10.30
N ALA A 109 -23.64 -10.86 -9.70
CA ALA A 109 -24.59 -11.69 -10.43
C ALA A 109 -25.55 -10.82 -11.27
N ALA A 110 -26.10 -9.76 -10.67
CA ALA A 110 -26.92 -8.80 -11.40
C ALA A 110 -26.12 -8.13 -12.53
N ALA A 111 -24.89 -7.69 -12.26
CA ALA A 111 -24.04 -7.06 -13.27
C ALA A 111 -23.70 -8.01 -14.43
N PHE A 112 -23.44 -9.30 -14.17
CA PHE A 112 -23.15 -10.29 -15.23
C PHE A 112 -24.38 -10.66 -16.07
N ALA A 113 -25.58 -10.54 -15.50
CA ALA A 113 -26.83 -10.78 -16.22
C ALA A 113 -27.10 -9.72 -17.31
N GLU A 114 -26.50 -8.53 -17.20
CA GLU A 114 -26.65 -7.46 -18.20
C GLU A 114 -26.11 -7.90 -19.57
N LEU A 115 -26.94 -7.79 -20.60
CA LEU A 115 -26.57 -8.22 -21.96
C LEU A 115 -25.83 -7.12 -22.74
N GLU A 116 -26.17 -5.86 -22.47
CA GLU A 116 -25.61 -4.70 -23.15
C GLU A 116 -24.23 -4.38 -22.56
N PRO A 117 -23.14 -4.38 -23.35
CA PRO A 117 -21.78 -4.26 -22.82
C PRO A 117 -21.54 -3.00 -21.97
N ALA A 118 -22.10 -1.86 -22.35
CA ALA A 118 -21.94 -0.62 -21.58
C ALA A 118 -22.77 -0.65 -20.29
N ALA A 119 -23.98 -1.21 -20.30
CA ALA A 119 -24.77 -1.44 -19.09
C ALA A 119 -24.05 -2.38 -18.12
N ARG A 120 -23.56 -3.52 -18.61
CA ARG A 120 -22.76 -4.47 -17.82
C ARG A 120 -21.54 -3.83 -17.19
N ALA A 121 -20.78 -3.06 -17.96
CA ALA A 121 -19.60 -2.34 -17.48
C ALA A 121 -19.94 -1.35 -16.37
N ARG A 122 -21.01 -0.55 -16.55
CA ARG A 122 -21.51 0.38 -15.53
C ARG A 122 -21.99 -0.36 -14.29
N ALA A 123 -22.73 -1.46 -14.45
CA ALA A 123 -23.22 -2.26 -13.34
C ALA A 123 -22.07 -2.86 -12.51
N LEU A 124 -20.99 -3.33 -13.15
CA LEU A 124 -19.78 -3.77 -12.46
C LEU A 124 -19.09 -2.64 -11.69
N ALA A 125 -19.01 -1.43 -12.28
CA ALA A 125 -18.44 -0.27 -11.60
C ALA A 125 -19.29 0.15 -10.38
N THR A 126 -20.62 0.12 -10.52
CA THR A 126 -21.57 0.35 -9.42
C THR A 126 -21.43 -0.71 -8.34
N ALA A 127 -21.36 -1.99 -8.69
CA ALA A 127 -21.15 -3.08 -7.73
C ALA A 127 -19.84 -2.89 -6.93
N MET A 128 -18.75 -2.53 -7.63
CA MET A 128 -17.47 -2.19 -7.00
C MET A 128 -17.54 -0.96 -6.09
N LYS A 129 -18.37 0.02 -6.42
CA LYS A 129 -18.52 1.26 -5.65
C LYS A 129 -19.33 1.04 -4.38
N ASP A 130 -20.49 0.40 -4.53
CA ASP A 130 -21.53 0.40 -3.50
C ASP A 130 -21.43 -0.83 -2.59
N HIS A 131 -20.86 -1.94 -3.06
CA HIS A 131 -20.82 -3.20 -2.31
C HIS A 131 -19.44 -3.65 -1.85
N VAL A 132 -18.35 -3.01 -2.30
CA VAL A 132 -17.01 -3.30 -1.78
C VAL A 132 -16.71 -2.39 -0.58
N PRO A 133 -16.56 -2.93 0.64
CA PRO A 133 -16.33 -2.10 1.82
C PRO A 133 -14.99 -1.35 1.74
N GLN A 134 -14.95 -0.09 2.18
CA GLN A 134 -13.73 0.73 2.18
C GLN A 134 -12.73 0.39 3.31
N ASP A 135 -13.20 -0.33 4.33
CA ASP A 135 -12.43 -0.68 5.52
C ASP A 135 -11.24 -1.61 5.19
N PRO A 136 -10.05 -1.43 5.81
CA PRO A 136 -8.88 -2.28 5.56
C PRO A 136 -9.10 -3.78 5.81
N SER A 137 -10.00 -4.18 6.69
CA SER A 137 -10.33 -5.59 6.91
C SER A 137 -10.88 -6.28 5.65
N ALA A 138 -11.50 -5.50 4.74
CA ALA A 138 -12.03 -5.97 3.47
C ALA A 138 -11.02 -5.87 2.30
N ASP A 139 -9.73 -5.65 2.56
CA ASP A 139 -8.71 -5.53 1.50
C ASP A 139 -8.65 -6.77 0.59
N ARG A 140 -8.87 -7.98 1.15
CA ARG A 140 -8.91 -9.22 0.36
C ARG A 140 -10.12 -9.27 -0.57
N GLU A 141 -11.27 -8.85 -0.07
CA GLU A 141 -12.51 -8.76 -0.85
C GLU A 141 -12.34 -7.75 -1.99
N ALA A 142 -11.83 -6.55 -1.67
CA ALA A 142 -11.61 -5.49 -2.64
C ALA A 142 -10.66 -5.90 -3.78
N ILE A 143 -9.53 -6.55 -3.47
CA ILE A 143 -8.60 -6.98 -4.51
C ILE A 143 -9.19 -8.12 -5.36
N SER A 144 -9.95 -9.05 -4.75
CA SER A 144 -10.57 -10.16 -5.46
C SER A 144 -11.68 -9.67 -6.39
N ALA A 145 -12.53 -8.77 -5.90
CA ALA A 145 -13.56 -8.10 -6.68
C ALA A 145 -12.97 -7.32 -7.86
N TRP A 146 -11.91 -6.53 -7.62
CA TRP A 146 -11.20 -5.83 -8.69
C TRP A 146 -10.62 -6.78 -9.74
N VAL A 147 -9.96 -7.87 -9.31
CA VAL A 147 -9.40 -8.84 -10.26
C VAL A 147 -10.49 -9.47 -11.13
N ILE A 148 -11.61 -9.86 -10.52
CA ILE A 148 -12.75 -10.47 -11.23
C ILE A 148 -13.40 -9.45 -12.18
N ALA A 149 -13.73 -8.25 -11.69
CA ALA A 149 -14.29 -7.18 -12.51
C ALA A 149 -13.36 -6.80 -13.66
N SER A 150 -12.06 -6.65 -13.41
CA SER A 150 -11.07 -6.33 -14.45
C SER A 150 -10.95 -7.43 -15.52
N ALA A 151 -11.15 -8.70 -15.17
CA ALA A 151 -11.17 -9.80 -16.13
C ALA A 151 -12.45 -9.79 -16.96
N ALA A 152 -13.60 -9.61 -16.32
CA ALA A 152 -14.88 -9.48 -17.03
C ALA A 152 -14.89 -8.29 -18.00
N MET A 153 -14.32 -7.15 -17.59
CA MET A 153 -14.21 -5.94 -18.41
C MET A 153 -13.29 -6.08 -19.63
N ARG A 154 -12.38 -7.07 -19.63
CA ARG A 154 -11.50 -7.36 -20.79
C ARG A 154 -12.21 -8.14 -21.89
N ALA A 155 -13.27 -8.87 -21.54
CA ALA A 155 -14.11 -9.60 -22.49
C ALA A 155 -15.17 -8.71 -23.17
N LEU A 156 -15.24 -7.42 -22.79
CA LEU A 156 -16.20 -6.49 -23.37
C LEU A 156 -15.57 -5.73 -24.54
N PRO A 157 -16.35 -5.41 -25.59
CA PRO A 157 -15.89 -4.55 -26.68
C PRO A 157 -15.45 -3.18 -26.13
N GLU A 158 -14.38 -2.63 -26.68
CA GLU A 158 -13.86 -1.33 -26.28
C GLU A 158 -14.74 -0.21 -26.85
N THR A 159 -15.45 0.48 -25.95
CA THR A 159 -16.27 1.66 -26.22
C THR A 159 -15.89 2.76 -25.22
N PRO A 160 -16.27 4.03 -25.46
CA PRO A 160 -16.03 5.11 -24.50
C PRO A 160 -16.61 4.80 -23.11
N GLU A 161 -17.79 4.20 -23.04
CA GLU A 161 -18.49 3.88 -21.80
C GLU A 161 -17.82 2.72 -21.04
N THR A 162 -17.43 1.66 -21.74
CA THR A 162 -16.72 0.52 -21.12
C THR A 162 -15.33 0.93 -20.66
N THR A 163 -14.65 1.82 -21.40
CA THR A 163 -13.36 2.38 -21.00
C THR A 163 -13.50 3.25 -19.76
N ALA A 164 -14.50 4.14 -19.71
CA ALA A 164 -14.76 4.99 -18.55
C ALA A 164 -15.04 4.15 -17.29
N ALA A 165 -15.88 3.11 -17.38
CA ALA A 165 -16.15 2.21 -16.27
C ALA A 165 -14.90 1.41 -15.84
N ARG A 166 -14.08 0.98 -16.80
CA ARG A 166 -12.81 0.28 -16.53
C ARG A 166 -11.85 1.19 -15.76
N ASP A 167 -11.74 2.44 -16.16
CA ASP A 167 -10.91 3.44 -15.50
C ASP A 167 -11.41 3.78 -14.11
N GLU A 168 -12.73 3.88 -13.91
CA GLU A 168 -13.31 4.06 -12.57
C GLU A 168 -12.94 2.90 -11.64
N ILE A 169 -13.13 1.65 -12.07
CA ILE A 169 -12.78 0.45 -11.30
C ILE A 169 -11.27 0.43 -10.97
N ASN A 170 -10.42 0.77 -11.95
CA ASN A 170 -8.98 0.82 -11.77
C ASN A 170 -8.54 1.94 -10.82
N GLN A 171 -9.16 3.12 -10.93
CA GLN A 171 -8.87 4.27 -10.08
C GLN A 171 -9.23 3.99 -8.62
N ARG A 172 -10.40 3.37 -8.37
CA ARG A 172 -10.80 2.93 -7.02
C ARG A 172 -9.75 2.01 -6.40
N ASN A 173 -9.30 1.01 -7.15
CA ASN A 173 -8.28 0.08 -6.67
C ASN A 173 -6.89 0.74 -6.49
N ALA A 174 -6.52 1.66 -7.39
CA ALA A 174 -5.27 2.44 -7.30
C ALA A 174 -5.23 3.39 -6.11
N CYS A 175 -6.40 3.92 -5.71
CA CYS A 175 -6.53 4.74 -4.52
C CYS A 175 -6.48 3.93 -3.24
N ARG A 176 -6.93 2.67 -3.29
CA ARG A 176 -6.87 1.76 -2.15
C ARG A 176 -5.47 1.22 -1.89
N PHE A 177 -4.81 0.74 -2.94
CA PHE A 177 -3.52 0.05 -2.84
C PHE A 177 -2.39 0.83 -3.50
N ARG A 178 -1.16 0.55 -3.07
CA ARG A 178 0.06 1.04 -3.72
C ARG A 178 0.28 0.28 -5.03
N LEU A 179 -0.44 0.66 -6.08
CA LEU A 179 -0.27 0.15 -7.45
C LEU A 179 0.64 1.07 -8.26
N ARG A 180 0.95 0.65 -9.50
CA ARG A 180 1.69 1.48 -10.48
C ARG A 180 0.86 2.65 -10.99
N SER A 181 -0.46 2.52 -11.02
CA SER A 181 -1.38 3.59 -11.39
C SER A 181 -1.42 4.67 -10.31
N THR A 182 -1.54 5.93 -10.76
CA THR A 182 -1.64 7.09 -9.87
C THR A 182 -3.07 7.23 -9.35
N CYS A 183 -3.21 7.56 -8.06
CA CYS A 183 -4.48 7.95 -7.47
C CYS A 183 -4.52 9.47 -7.36
N PRO A 184 -5.45 10.17 -8.04
CA PRO A 184 -5.50 11.62 -8.03
C PRO A 184 -5.91 12.20 -6.68
N THR A 185 -6.63 11.44 -5.85
CA THR A 185 -7.08 11.87 -4.52
C THR A 185 -6.08 11.55 -3.41
N ARG A 186 -4.95 10.90 -3.72
CA ARG A 186 -3.93 10.57 -2.73
C ARG A 186 -3.19 11.85 -2.31
N PRO A 187 -3.23 12.25 -1.02
CA PRO A 187 -2.49 13.42 -0.57
C PRO A 187 -0.98 13.17 -0.71
N PRO A 188 -0.16 14.22 -0.90
CA PRO A 188 1.29 14.07 -0.91
C PRO A 188 1.79 13.56 0.46
N ILE A 189 2.98 12.97 0.47
CA ILE A 189 3.64 12.53 1.72
C ILE A 189 3.77 13.76 2.65
N PRO A 190 3.38 13.66 3.94
CA PRO A 190 3.37 14.80 4.84
C PRO A 190 4.71 15.52 4.89
N ILE A 191 4.69 16.86 4.84
CA ILE A 191 5.90 17.70 4.80
C ILE A 191 6.84 17.40 5.99
N VAL A 192 6.28 17.06 7.16
CA VAL A 192 7.04 16.68 8.35
C VAL A 192 8.00 15.51 8.09
N VAL A 193 7.63 14.56 7.22
CA VAL A 193 8.52 13.44 6.85
C VAL A 193 9.77 13.95 6.14
N TRP A 194 9.64 14.95 5.28
CA TRP A 194 10.76 15.56 4.56
C TRP A 194 11.56 16.51 5.46
N ALA A 195 10.87 17.42 6.14
CA ALA A 195 11.48 18.48 6.95
C ALA A 195 12.18 17.93 8.19
N ALA A 196 11.59 16.95 8.88
CA ALA A 196 12.21 16.34 10.05
C ALA A 196 13.03 15.10 9.68
N GLY A 197 12.57 14.26 8.75
CA GLY A 197 13.21 12.98 8.44
C GLY A 197 14.55 13.11 7.71
N VAL A 198 14.64 13.97 6.69
CA VAL A 198 15.89 14.11 5.90
C VAL A 198 17.03 14.70 6.74
N PRO A 199 16.88 15.84 7.44
CA PRO A 199 17.97 16.36 8.27
C PRO A 199 18.33 15.42 9.43
N SER A 200 17.33 14.77 10.05
CA SER A 200 17.55 13.84 11.16
C SER A 200 18.31 12.58 10.74
N SER A 201 17.96 12.00 9.59
CA SER A 201 18.66 10.83 9.06
C SER A 201 20.12 11.17 8.71
N LEU A 202 20.36 12.33 8.09
CA LEU A 202 21.71 12.82 7.82
C LEU A 202 22.51 13.06 9.11
N GLY A 203 21.89 13.68 10.13
CA GLY A 203 22.51 13.92 11.44
C GLY A 203 22.90 12.62 12.15
N LEU A 204 22.03 11.61 12.10
CA LEU A 204 22.30 10.28 12.66
C LEU A 204 23.40 9.54 11.89
N LEU A 205 23.38 9.56 10.56
CA LEU A 205 24.43 8.96 9.73
C LEU A 205 25.80 9.60 10.01
N PHE A 206 25.85 10.93 10.10
CA PHE A 206 27.08 11.65 10.41
C PHE A 206 27.60 11.31 11.81
N GLY A 207 26.72 11.31 12.82
CA GLY A 207 27.09 10.97 14.19
C GLY A 207 27.49 9.49 14.35
N ALA A 208 26.83 8.57 13.66
CA ALA A 208 27.21 7.16 13.61
C ALA A 208 28.59 6.98 12.97
N GLY A 209 28.87 7.68 11.86
CA GLY A 209 30.18 7.66 11.21
C GLY A 209 31.32 8.15 12.12
N LEU A 210 31.07 9.20 12.91
CA LEU A 210 32.02 9.66 13.94
C LEU A 210 32.20 8.64 15.06
N GLY A 211 31.12 7.99 15.52
CA GLY A 211 31.14 6.93 16.52
C GLY A 211 31.97 5.72 16.09
N VAL A 212 31.77 5.25 14.85
CA VAL A 212 32.56 4.14 14.27
C VAL A 212 34.04 4.50 14.20
N ARG A 213 34.39 5.70 13.71
CA ARG A 213 35.79 6.16 13.68
C ARG A 213 36.41 6.22 15.08
N ALA A 214 35.68 6.69 16.09
CA ALA A 214 36.14 6.73 17.46
C ALA A 214 36.37 5.32 18.03
N LEU A 215 35.45 4.39 17.77
CA LEU A 215 35.56 2.98 18.17
C LEU A 215 36.78 2.30 17.54
N VAL A 216 36.98 2.45 16.23
CA VAL A 216 38.14 1.89 15.51
C VAL A 216 39.45 2.39 16.09
N ARG A 217 39.57 3.70 16.38
CA ARG A 217 40.76 4.27 17.03
C ARG A 217 40.99 3.70 18.43
N LEU A 218 39.93 3.48 19.21
CA LEU A 218 40.00 2.86 20.54
C LEU A 218 40.50 1.42 20.45
N VAL A 219 39.97 0.63 19.50
CA VAL A 219 40.39 -0.75 19.26
C VAL A 219 41.85 -0.81 18.80
N GLN A 220 42.26 0.04 17.86
CA GLN A 220 43.65 0.13 17.40
C GLN A 220 44.61 0.51 18.54
N ARG A 221 44.24 1.47 19.40
CA ARG A 221 45.03 1.83 20.59
C ARG A 221 45.16 0.67 21.58
N ARG A 222 44.08 -0.06 21.85
CA ARG A 222 44.12 -1.26 22.70
C ARG A 222 45.02 -2.35 22.11
N ARG A 223 44.97 -2.56 20.79
CA ARG A 223 45.86 -3.53 20.11
C ARG A 223 47.33 -3.13 20.22
N ARG A 224 47.67 -1.85 19.98
CA ARG A 224 49.05 -1.35 20.13
C ARG A 224 49.59 -1.49 21.56
N ARG A 225 48.75 -1.27 22.58
CA ARG A 225 49.12 -1.47 23.99
C ARG A 225 49.30 -2.93 24.42
N LYS A 226 48.75 -3.89 23.66
CA LYS A 226 48.96 -5.32 23.92
C LYS A 226 50.19 -5.88 23.16
N ALA A 227 50.69 -5.14 22.19
CA ALA A 227 51.83 -5.52 21.35
C ALA A 227 53.14 -4.83 21.78
N ALA A 228 53.06 -3.88 22.71
CA ALA A 228 54.18 -3.26 23.42
C ALA A 228 54.18 -3.79 24.85
#